data_AF-A0A9E1FUM3-F1
#
_entry.id   AF-A0A9E1FUM3-F1
#
_cell.length_a   1.000
_cell.length_b   1.000
_cell.length_c   1.000
_cell.angle_alpha   90.00
_cell.angle_beta   90.00
_cell.angle_gamma   90.00
#
_symmetry.space_group_name_H-M   'P 1'
#
loop_
_entity.id
_entity.type
_entity.pdbx_description
1 polymer ?
#
loop_
_entity_poly.entity_id
_entity_poly.type
_entity_poly.pdbx_seq_one_letter_code
_entity_poly.pdbx_strand_id
1 'polypeptide(L)'
;KAALDAVKSVDLPEIFIVSNVSTNETAPAEGAVVGQGVNFPGLTIAVTEAKGTKCPRCWMHSESPDEHGLCPRCAAVCKALGVVFE
;
A
#
# COMPACT_ATOMS: atom_id res chain seq x y z
N LYS A 1 -6.79 -1.83 19.82
CA LYS A 1 -7.99 -2.24 19.05
C LYS A 1 -8.89 -1.05 18.69
N ALA A 2 -9.37 -0.26 19.65
CA ALA A 2 -10.25 0.90 19.40
C ALA A 2 -9.70 1.90 18.35
N ALA A 3 -8.40 2.22 18.39
CA ALA A 3 -7.79 3.11 17.41
C ALA A 3 -7.85 2.56 15.98
N LEU A 4 -7.62 1.25 15.81
CA LEU A 4 -7.69 0.58 14.51
C LEU A 4 -9.14 0.53 14.02
N ASP A 5 -10.08 0.24 14.92
CA ASP A 5 -11.51 0.22 14.62
C ASP A 5 -12.03 1.58 14.12
N ALA A 6 -11.53 2.68 14.69
CA ALA A 6 -11.91 4.04 14.31
C ALA A 6 -11.48 4.43 12.89
N VAL A 7 -10.45 3.77 12.32
CA VAL A 7 -9.90 4.11 11.00
C VAL A 7 -10.20 3.07 9.93
N LYS A 8 -11.01 2.04 10.24
CA LYS A 8 -11.32 0.93 9.32
C LYS A 8 -11.99 1.35 8.01
N SER A 9 -12.73 2.45 8.01
CA SER A 9 -13.44 2.93 6.82
C SER A 9 -12.60 3.83 5.92
N VAL A 10 -11.31 4.00 6.24
CA VAL A 10 -10.44 4.97 5.60
C VAL A 10 -9.43 4.24 4.72
N ASP A 11 -9.09 4.83 3.57
CA ASP A 11 -7.99 4.34 2.72
C ASP A 11 -6.64 4.68 3.37
N LEU A 12 -6.18 3.76 4.24
CA LEU A 12 -4.92 3.93 4.97
C LEU A 12 -3.70 4.01 4.04
N PRO A 13 -3.55 3.20 2.98
CA PRO A 13 -2.48 3.37 2.01
C PRO A 13 -2.39 4.79 1.44
N GLU A 14 -3.53 5.38 1.07
CA GLU A 14 -3.58 6.74 0.55
C GLU A 14 -3.21 7.78 1.61
N ILE A 15 -3.73 7.66 2.84
CA ILE A 15 -3.41 8.62 3.91
C ILE A 15 -1.94 8.55 4.34
N PHE A 16 -1.39 7.34 4.43
CA PHE A 16 0.00 7.14 4.83
C PHE A 16 0.98 7.34 3.67
N ILE A 17 0.49 7.53 2.44
CA ILE A 17 1.30 7.71 1.24
C ILE A 17 2.24 6.51 1.03
N VAL A 18 1.70 5.29 1.23
CA VAL A 18 2.44 4.03 1.09
C VAL A 18 1.72 3.10 0.13
N SER A 19 2.45 2.16 -0.48
CA SER A 19 1.87 1.26 -1.50
C SER A 19 0.84 0.26 -0.97
N ASN A 20 0.91 -0.12 0.32
CA ASN A 20 -0.01 -1.06 0.95
C ASN A 20 -0.02 -0.87 2.47
N VAL A 21 -1.13 -1.17 3.11
CA VAL A 21 -1.29 -1.26 4.57
C VAL A 21 -2.10 -2.51 4.88
N SER A 22 -1.54 -3.39 5.71
CA SER A 22 -2.28 -4.53 6.26
C SER A 22 -2.50 -4.33 7.74
N THR A 23 -3.73 -4.50 8.21
CA THR A 23 -4.06 -4.44 9.63
C THR A 23 -4.38 -5.84 10.14
N ASN A 24 -3.47 -6.45 10.89
CA ASN A 24 -3.65 -7.78 11.47
C ASN A 24 -2.91 -7.91 12.81
N GLU A 25 -3.15 -9.01 13.52
CA GLU A 25 -2.47 -9.33 14.79
C GLU A 25 -1.32 -10.33 14.57
N THR A 26 -0.88 -10.49 13.32
CA THR A 26 0.20 -11.43 12.96
C THR A 26 1.55 -10.83 13.35
N ALA A 27 2.53 -11.70 13.58
CA ALA A 27 3.90 -11.26 13.78
C ALA A 27 4.37 -10.41 12.57
N PRO A 28 5.18 -9.35 12.82
CA PRO A 28 5.80 -8.58 11.74
C PRO A 28 6.55 -9.48 10.77
N ALA A 29 6.53 -9.11 9.49
CA ALA A 29 7.33 -9.81 8.48
C ALA A 29 8.83 -9.76 8.82
N GLU A 30 9.57 -10.78 8.38
CA GLU A 30 11.02 -10.82 8.57
C GLU A 30 11.69 -9.59 7.93
N GLY A 31 12.64 -8.98 8.65
CA GLY A 31 13.30 -7.76 8.23
C GLY A 31 12.48 -6.47 8.39
N ALA A 32 11.27 -6.53 8.97
CA ALA A 32 10.48 -5.34 9.24
C ALA A 32 11.14 -4.44 10.31
N VAL A 33 11.07 -3.13 10.10
CA VAL A 33 11.33 -2.14 11.14
C VAL A 33 10.07 -1.99 11.97
N VAL A 34 10.16 -2.24 13.28
CA VAL A 34 9.01 -2.28 14.18
C VAL A 34 9.09 -1.16 15.21
N GLY A 35 7.98 -0.45 15.41
CA GLY A 35 7.84 0.61 16.40
C GLY A 35 6.53 0.51 17.18
N GLN A 36 6.56 0.91 18.45
CA GLN A 36 5.38 1.00 19.29
C GLN A 36 4.81 2.43 19.28
N GLY A 37 3.48 2.54 19.23
CA GLY A 37 2.80 3.82 19.27
C GLY A 37 2.91 4.50 20.64
N VAL A 38 3.47 5.71 20.69
CA VAL A 38 3.59 6.50 21.93
C VAL A 38 2.23 7.00 22.43
N ASN A 39 1.39 7.52 21.52
CA ASN A 39 0.07 8.05 21.85
C ASN A 39 -1.02 6.96 21.96
N PHE A 40 -0.74 5.77 21.43
CA PHE A 40 -1.67 4.64 21.45
C PHE A 40 -0.93 3.37 21.93
N PRO A 41 -0.71 3.24 23.24
CA PRO A 41 -0.08 2.05 23.80
C PRO A 41 -0.80 0.77 23.36
N GLY A 42 -0.03 -0.24 22.95
CA GLY A 42 -0.56 -1.50 22.40
C GLY A 42 -0.87 -1.48 20.90
N LEU A 43 -0.65 -0.35 20.21
CA LEU A 43 -0.56 -0.32 18.74
C LEU A 43 0.91 -0.49 18.32
N THR A 44 1.15 -1.45 17.44
CA THR A 44 2.46 -1.70 16.84
C THR A 44 2.40 -1.40 15.36
N ILE A 45 3.41 -0.72 14.84
CA ILE A 45 3.60 -0.45 13.41
C ILE A 45 4.82 -1.24 12.96
N ALA A 46 4.67 -1.99 11.87
CA ALA A 46 5.76 -2.68 11.21
C ALA A 46 5.86 -2.17 9.77
N VAL A 47 7.06 -1.82 9.33
CA VAL A 47 7.32 -1.28 7.99
C VAL A 47 8.29 -2.20 7.26
N THR A 48 7.93 -2.57 6.04
CA THR A 48 8.78 -3.27 5.08
C THR A 48 8.73 -2.57 3.74
N GLU A 49 9.71 -2.85 2.87
CA GLU A 49 9.60 -2.48 1.47
C GLU A 49 8.35 -3.12 0.84
N ALA A 50 7.66 -2.36 0.00
CA ALA A 50 6.45 -2.85 -0.67
C ALA A 50 6.82 -3.88 -1.75
N LYS A 51 6.03 -4.96 -1.82
CA LYS A 51 6.23 -6.00 -2.83
C LYS A 51 5.74 -5.56 -4.21
N GLY A 52 6.26 -6.21 -5.24
CA GLY A 52 5.85 -6.01 -6.62
C GLY A 52 6.66 -4.95 -7.34
N THR A 53 6.11 -4.43 -8.43
CA THR A 53 6.81 -3.50 -9.34
C THR A 53 6.25 -2.09 -9.21
N LYS A 54 7.14 -1.09 -9.16
CA LYS A 54 6.76 0.33 -9.15
C LYS A 54 6.06 0.72 -10.45
N CYS A 55 4.81 1.14 -10.34
CA CYS A 55 4.04 1.68 -11.45
C CYS A 55 4.62 3.04 -11.92
N PRO A 56 4.95 3.23 -13.20
CA PRO A 56 5.56 4.47 -13.68
C PRO A 56 4.60 5.67 -13.64
N ARG A 57 3.28 5.45 -13.61
CA ARG A 57 2.28 6.53 -13.61
C ARG A 57 1.96 7.07 -12.22
N CYS A 58 1.80 6.20 -11.23
CA CYS A 58 1.40 6.63 -9.88
C CYS A 58 2.42 6.31 -8.79
N TRP A 59 3.55 5.70 -9.15
CA TRP A 59 4.67 5.34 -8.27
C TRP A 59 4.34 4.39 -7.12
N MET A 60 3.13 3.83 -7.11
CA MET A 60 2.74 2.75 -6.20
C MET A 60 3.32 1.42 -6.69
N HIS A 61 3.70 0.55 -5.76
CA HIS A 61 4.08 -0.83 -6.09
C HIS A 61 2.84 -1.70 -6.28
N SER A 62 2.85 -2.54 -7.31
CA SER A 62 1.78 -3.47 -7.65
C SER A 62 2.34 -4.87 -7.82
N GLU A 63 1.69 -5.87 -7.22
CA GLU A 63 1.99 -7.29 -7.43
C GLU A 63 1.35 -7.84 -8.72
N SER A 64 0.54 -7.03 -9.41
CA SER A 64 -0.08 -7.38 -10.69
C SER A 64 0.09 -6.26 -11.72
N PRO A 65 1.33 -5.92 -12.11
CA PRO A 65 1.56 -4.98 -13.19
C PRO A 65 1.12 -5.60 -14.53
N ASP A 66 0.67 -4.77 -15.47
CA ASP A 66 0.49 -5.18 -16.87
C ASP A 66 1.83 -5.26 -17.62
N GLU A 67 1.79 -5.55 -18.91
CA GLU A 67 2.97 -5.66 -19.78
C GLU A 67 3.78 -4.36 -19.90
N HIS A 68 3.16 -3.21 -19.59
CA HIS A 68 3.81 -1.90 -19.58
C HIS A 68 4.25 -1.47 -18.17
N GLY A 69 4.14 -2.35 -17.18
CA GLY A 69 4.49 -2.05 -15.79
C GLY A 69 3.45 -1.21 -15.05
N LEU A 70 2.27 -0.97 -15.62
CA LEU A 70 1.21 -0.19 -14.97
C LEU A 70 0.45 -1.06 -13.97
N CYS A 71 0.12 -0.49 -12.82
CA CYS A 71 -0.82 -1.14 -11.90
C CYS A 71 -2.24 -1.19 -12.49
N PRO A 72 -3.12 -2.11 -12.03
CA PRO A 72 -4.45 -2.29 -12.63
C PRO A 72 -5.29 -1.00 -12.68
N ARG A 73 -5.15 -0.13 -11.67
CA ARG A 73 -5.79 1.20 -11.64
C ARG A 73 -5.31 2.09 -12.79
N CYS A 74 -3.99 2.19 -12.95
CA CYS A 74 -3.40 3.05 -13.97
C CYS A 74 -3.61 2.50 -15.39
N ALA A 75 -3.54 1.18 -15.57
CA ALA A 75 -3.87 0.52 -16.82
C ALA A 75 -5.33 0.81 -17.24
N ALA A 76 -6.28 0.69 -16.30
CA ALA A 76 -7.68 1.02 -16.55
C ALA A 76 -7.88 2.48 -16.97
N VAL A 77 -7.20 3.42 -16.30
CA VAL A 77 -7.24 4.85 -16.66
C VAL A 77 -6.64 5.10 -18.04
N CYS A 78 -5.48 4.55 -18.35
CA CYS A 78 -4.84 4.69 -19.65
C CYS A 78 -5.73 4.14 -20.78
N LYS A 79 -6.35 2.98 -20.56
CA LYS A 79 -7.33 2.39 -21.49
C LYS A 79 -8.54 3.31 -21.70
N ALA A 80 -9.11 3.86 -20.62
CA ALA A 80 -10.26 4.77 -20.71
C ALA A 80 -9.94 6.08 -21.44
N LEU A 81 -8.68 6.53 -21.39
CA LEU A 81 -8.20 7.72 -22.08
C LEU A 81 -7.69 7.46 -23.50
N GLY A 82 -7.69 6.21 -23.97
CA GLY A 82 -7.17 5.86 -25.30
C GLY A 82 -5.67 6.04 -25.45
N VAL A 83 -4.90 5.87 -24.36
CA VAL A 83 -3.44 5.91 -24.42
C VAL A 83 -2.93 4.73 -25.23
N VAL A 84 -2.08 5.02 -26.22
CA VAL A 84 -1.38 4.02 -27.03
C VAL A 84 0.08 3.98 -26.55
N PHE A 85 0.58 2.78 -26.30
CA PHE A 85 1.98 2.56 -25.92
C PHE A 85 2.77 2.19 -27.19
N GLU A 86 3.92 2.82 -27.38
CA GLU A 86 4.87 2.55 -28.48
C GLU A 86 5.74 1.31 -28.21
#